data_AF-R7TCV5-F1
#
_entry.id   AF-R7TCV5-F1
#
_cell.length_a   1.000
_cell.length_b   1.000
_cell.length_c   1.000
_cell.angle_alpha   90.00
_cell.angle_beta   90.00
_cell.angle_gamma   90.00
#
_symmetry.space_group_name_H-M   'P 1'
#
loop_
_entity.id
_entity.type
_entity.pdbx_description
1 polymer ?
#
loop_
_entity_poly.entity_id
_entity_poly.type
_entity_poly.pdbx_seq_one_letter_code
_entity_poly.pdbx_strand_id
1 'polypeptide(L)'
;VVAEEISDCIKHLKDGSSGHDQIKPEIIKYSREALLNPVTYIFNLSIEQGHVPSALKKANITPVFKSGDPQFANNYRPVLPTFNKILERLIFNRLYKFIEDTNII
;
A
#
# COMPACT_ATOMS: atom_id res chain seq x y z
N VAL A 1 -13.63 7.72 -0.22
CA VAL A 1 -12.34 7.93 -0.91
C VAL A 1 -12.62 8.52 -2.27
N VAL A 2 -11.98 9.66 -2.57
CA VAL A 2 -12.06 10.31 -3.87
C VAL A 2 -10.95 9.76 -4.76
N ALA A 3 -11.23 9.58 -6.06
CA ALA A 3 -10.27 9.01 -7.01
C ALA A 3 -8.97 9.82 -7.10
N GLU A 4 -9.02 11.15 -6.95
CA GLU A 4 -7.82 12.00 -6.88
C GLU A 4 -6.87 11.59 -5.75
N GLU A 5 -7.37 11.28 -4.55
CA GLU A 5 -6.52 10.90 -3.42
C GLU A 5 -5.70 9.64 -3.72
N ILE A 6 -6.34 8.67 -4.40
CA ILE A 6 -5.68 7.43 -4.83
C ILE A 6 -4.69 7.71 -5.97
N SER A 7 -5.09 8.55 -6.92
CA SER A 7 -4.23 8.99 -8.03
C SER A 7 -2.93 9.59 -7.52
N ASP A 8 -3.01 10.44 -6.50
CA ASP A 8 -1.86 11.07 -5.87
C ASP A 8 -1.01 10.05 -5.10
N CYS A 9 -1.63 9.12 -4.37
CA CYS A 9 -0.91 8.02 -3.74
C CYS A 9 -0.12 7.19 -4.77
N ILE A 10 -0.71 6.90 -5.94
CA ILE A 10 -0.06 6.15 -7.02
C ILE A 10 1.11 6.93 -7.63
N LYS A 11 0.94 8.23 -7.89
CA LYS A 11 2.02 9.09 -8.43
C LYS A 11 3.26 9.07 -7.54
N HIS A 12 3.08 9.08 -6.23
CA HIS A 12 4.15 9.12 -5.24
C HIS A 12 4.64 7.74 -4.77
N LEU A 13 4.22 6.65 -5.44
CA LEU A 13 4.79 5.34 -5.18
C LEU A 13 6.31 5.37 -5.43
N LYS A 14 7.08 4.77 -4.53
CA LYS A 14 8.50 4.51 -4.78
C LYS A 14 8.64 3.27 -5.67
N ASP A 15 9.60 3.32 -6.56
CA ASP A 15 10.01 2.14 -7.34
C ASP A 15 10.56 1.07 -6.38
N GLY A 16 10.40 -0.20 -6.75
CA GLY A 16 10.83 -1.28 -5.88
C GLY A 16 10.28 -2.66 -6.23
N SER A 17 10.53 -3.61 -5.33
CA SER A 17 10.15 -5.00 -5.52
C SER A 17 8.63 -5.20 -5.49
N SER A 18 8.17 -6.16 -6.30
CA SER A 18 6.81 -6.67 -6.28
C SER A 18 6.51 -7.43 -4.99
N GLY A 19 5.22 -7.50 -4.63
CA GLY A 19 4.73 -8.40 -3.60
C GLY A 19 4.59 -9.84 -4.10
N HIS A 20 3.80 -10.64 -3.40
CA HIS A 20 3.52 -12.03 -3.79
C HIS A 20 2.72 -12.12 -5.11
N ASP A 21 2.03 -11.03 -5.46
CA ASP A 21 1.26 -10.85 -6.69
C ASP A 21 2.14 -10.59 -7.92
N GLN A 22 3.45 -10.40 -7.75
CA GLN A 22 4.41 -10.08 -8.81
C GLN A 22 4.12 -8.77 -9.56
N ILE A 23 3.27 -7.89 -9.00
CA ILE A 23 2.94 -6.60 -9.60
C ILE A 23 3.90 -5.54 -9.06
N LYS A 24 4.77 -5.04 -9.93
CA LYS A 24 5.70 -3.97 -9.55
C LYS A 24 5.02 -2.60 -9.51
N PRO A 25 5.50 -1.65 -8.68
CA PRO A 25 4.94 -0.31 -8.59
C PRO A 25 4.89 0.45 -9.93
N GLU A 26 5.85 0.22 -10.81
CA GLU A 26 5.97 0.92 -12.10
C GLU A 26 4.80 0.55 -13.03
N ILE A 27 4.35 -0.71 -12.99
CA ILE A 27 3.19 -1.18 -13.77
C ILE A 27 1.91 -0.47 -13.29
N ILE A 28 1.77 -0.27 -11.98
CA ILE A 28 0.61 0.42 -11.40
C ILE A 28 0.63 1.91 -11.78
N LYS A 29 1.81 2.55 -11.76
CA LYS A 29 1.97 3.93 -12.23
C LYS A 29 1.57 4.07 -13.70
N TYR A 30 2.03 3.16 -14.55
CA TYR A 30 1.71 3.15 -15.98
C TYR A 30 0.21 2.92 -16.25
N SER A 31 -0.39 2.00 -15.50
CA SER A 31 -1.80 1.60 -15.67
C SER A 31 -2.77 2.42 -14.81
N ARG A 32 -2.32 3.56 -14.26
CA ARG A 32 -3.05 4.33 -13.24
C ARG A 32 -4.48 4.66 -13.64
N GLU A 33 -4.69 5.18 -14.85
CA GLU A 33 -6.02 5.61 -15.31
C GLU A 33 -7.02 4.46 -15.36
N ALA A 34 -6.59 3.29 -15.86
CA ALA A 34 -7.44 2.09 -15.90
C ALA A 34 -7.71 1.52 -14.50
N LEU A 35 -6.76 1.67 -13.56
CA LEU A 35 -6.88 1.13 -12.21
C LEU A 35 -7.68 2.02 -11.26
N LEU A 36 -7.83 3.31 -11.55
CA LEU A 36 -8.46 4.26 -10.62
C LEU A 36 -9.85 3.82 -10.17
N ASN A 37 -10.73 3.49 -11.10
CA ASN A 37 -12.11 3.09 -10.78
C ASN A 37 -12.18 1.81 -9.92
N PRO A 38 -11.60 0.66 -10.33
CA PRO A 38 -11.69 -0.56 -9.55
C PRO A 38 -10.99 -0.45 -8.19
N VAL A 39 -9.84 0.23 -8.12
CA VAL A 39 -9.12 0.43 -6.84
C VAL A 39 -9.92 1.32 -5.90
N THR A 40 -10.53 2.40 -6.41
CA THR A 40 -11.39 3.29 -5.60
C THR A 40 -12.55 2.53 -4.99
N TYR A 41 -13.22 1.70 -5.77
CA TYR A 41 -14.33 0.87 -5.30
C TYR A 41 -13.89 -0.08 -4.18
N ILE A 42 -12.81 -0.84 -4.39
CA ILE A 42 -12.30 -1.80 -3.41
C ILE A 42 -11.85 -1.11 -2.12
N PHE A 43 -11.20 0.06 -2.22
CA PHE A 43 -10.71 0.79 -1.05
C PHE A 43 -11.83 1.42 -0.24
N ASN A 44 -12.87 1.95 -0.90
CA ASN A 44 -14.08 2.41 -0.23
C ASN A 44 -14.74 1.29 0.56
N LEU A 45 -14.97 0.13 -0.08
CA LEU A 45 -15.51 -1.05 0.60
C LEU A 45 -14.65 -1.48 1.80
N SER A 46 -13.32 -1.48 1.62
CA SER A 46 -12.39 -1.87 2.67
C SER A 46 -12.49 -0.96 3.91
N ILE A 47 -12.62 0.34 3.69
CA ILE A 47 -12.76 1.33 4.76
C ILE A 47 -14.15 1.25 5.41
N GLU A 48 -15.21 1.18 4.61
CA GLU A 48 -16.59 1.09 5.12
C GLU A 48 -16.83 -0.16 5.96
N GLN A 49 -16.25 -1.29 5.55
CA GLN A 49 -16.38 -2.56 6.27
C GLN A 49 -15.34 -2.74 7.39
N GLY A 50 -14.36 -1.83 7.50
CA GLY A 50 -13.23 -2.00 8.41
C GLY A 50 -12.40 -3.26 8.12
N HIS A 51 -12.41 -3.75 6.87
CA HIS A 51 -11.79 -5.01 6.49
C HIS A 51 -10.84 -4.82 5.30
N VAL A 52 -9.55 -5.08 5.51
CA VAL A 52 -8.57 -5.14 4.41
C VAL A 52 -8.60 -6.52 3.74
N PRO A 53 -8.76 -6.62 2.40
CA PRO A 53 -8.79 -7.89 1.68
C PRO A 53 -7.58 -8.78 1.99
N SER A 54 -7.80 -10.09 2.14
CA SER A 54 -6.74 -11.05 2.46
C SER A 54 -5.61 -11.05 1.43
N ALA A 55 -5.92 -10.85 0.15
CA ALA A 55 -4.93 -10.69 -0.91
C ALA A 55 -3.99 -9.50 -0.64
N LEU A 56 -4.49 -8.38 -0.13
CA LEU A 56 -3.64 -7.22 0.21
C LEU A 56 -2.85 -7.43 1.50
N LYS A 57 -3.27 -8.32 2.39
CA LYS A 57 -2.56 -8.64 3.65
C LYS A 57 -1.39 -9.61 3.46
N LYS A 58 -1.36 -10.37 2.36
CA LYS A 58 -0.34 -11.38 2.10
C LYS A 58 0.99 -10.71 1.73
N ALA A 59 1.94 -10.67 2.66
CA ALA A 59 3.30 -10.29 2.35
C ALA A 59 4.03 -11.45 1.65
N ASN A 60 4.80 -11.15 0.60
CA ASN A 60 5.81 -12.09 0.15
C ASN A 60 6.95 -12.07 1.17
N ILE A 61 7.29 -13.25 1.70
CA ILE A 61 8.58 -13.45 2.35
C ILE A 61 9.60 -13.68 1.24
N THR A 62 9.72 -12.75 0.29
CA THR A 62 10.98 -12.61 -0.44
C THR A 62 11.88 -11.89 0.54
N PRO A 63 12.78 -12.60 1.24
CA PRO A 63 13.48 -12.03 2.36
C PRO A 63 14.38 -10.91 1.82
N VAL A 64 14.06 -9.64 2.07
CA VAL A 64 14.97 -8.52 1.77
C VAL A 64 15.89 -8.37 2.96
N PHE A 65 17.18 -8.68 2.76
CA PHE A 65 18.15 -8.66 3.84
C PHE A 65 18.23 -7.25 4.45
N LYS A 66 18.01 -7.17 5.76
CA LYS A 66 18.06 -5.93 6.51
C LYS A 66 19.49 -5.64 6.97
N SER A 67 20.05 -6.56 7.76
CA SER A 67 21.35 -6.45 8.45
C SER A 67 21.58 -7.68 9.34
N GLY A 68 22.83 -7.98 9.72
CA GLY A 68 23.15 -9.05 10.67
C GLY A 68 23.59 -10.35 9.99
N ASP A 69 23.23 -11.50 10.56
CA ASP A 69 23.57 -12.80 9.98
C ASP A 69 22.44 -13.26 9.01
N PRO A 70 22.74 -13.50 7.71
CA PRO A 70 21.78 -13.96 6.71
C PRO A 70 21.11 -15.32 7.01
N GLN A 71 21.61 -16.10 7.98
CA GLN A 71 20.99 -17.38 8.34
C GLN A 71 19.73 -17.20 9.21
N PHE A 72 19.55 -16.06 9.86
CA PHE A 72 18.37 -15.83 10.70
C PHE A 72 17.25 -15.12 9.91
N ALA A 73 16.07 -15.75 9.86
CA ALA A 73 14.89 -15.20 9.19
C ALA A 73 14.50 -13.79 9.70
N ASN A 74 14.75 -13.49 10.97
CA ASN A 74 14.46 -12.18 11.58
C ASN A 74 15.28 -11.03 10.98
N ASN A 75 16.39 -11.34 10.29
CA ASN A 75 17.26 -10.35 9.65
C ASN A 75 16.77 -9.94 8.26
N TYR A 76 15.53 -10.31 7.90
CA TYR A 76 14.91 -9.99 6.63
C TYR A 76 13.59 -9.23 6.83
N ARG A 77 13.21 -8.41 5.85
CA ARG A 77 11.95 -7.67 5.85
C ARG A 77 10.96 -8.32 4.89
N PRO A 78 9.68 -8.50 5.29
CA PRO A 78 8.63 -8.92 4.37
C PRO A 78 8.27 -7.79 3.40
N VAL A 79 7.91 -8.16 2.17
CA VAL A 79 7.47 -7.20 1.13
C VAL A 79 5.97 -7.34 0.92
N LEU A 80 5.23 -6.28 1.21
CA LEU A 80 3.77 -6.23 0.99
C LEU A 80 3.42 -5.91 -0.48
N PRO A 81 2.24 -6.38 -0.96
CA PRO A 81 1.68 -5.99 -2.25
C PRO A 81 1.62 -4.48 -2.40
N THR A 82 1.88 -3.97 -3.60
CA THR A 82 1.92 -2.52 -3.81
C THR A 82 0.57 -1.86 -3.52
N PHE A 83 -0.55 -2.51 -3.83
CA PHE A 83 -1.89 -2.00 -3.49
C PHE A 83 -2.14 -1.84 -2.00
N ASN A 84 -1.53 -2.69 -1.16
CA ASN A 84 -1.60 -2.52 0.29
C ASN A 84 -0.91 -1.22 0.73
N LYS A 85 0.29 -0.94 0.20
CA LYS A 85 1.03 0.30 0.49
C LYS A 85 0.25 1.55 0.10
N ILE A 86 -0.52 1.49 -1.00
CA ILE A 86 -1.40 2.60 -1.44
C ILE A 86 -2.53 2.80 -0.41
N LEU A 87 -3.20 1.73 0.02
CA LEU A 87 -4.27 1.80 1.02
C LEU A 87 -3.76 2.34 2.37
N GLU A 88 -2.61 1.85 2.84
CA GLU A 88 -1.97 2.36 4.06
C GLU A 88 -1.65 3.85 3.97
N ARG A 89 -1.06 4.30 2.85
CA ARG A 89 -0.76 5.72 2.62
C ARG A 89 -2.02 6.56 2.61
N LEU A 90 -3.08 6.09 1.96
CA LEU A 90 -4.37 6.78 1.89
C LEU A 90 -4.97 6.97 3.30
N ILE A 91 -5.01 5.91 4.10
CA ILE A 91 -5.53 5.95 5.46
C ILE A 91 -4.66 6.87 6.32
N PHE A 92 -3.33 6.75 6.21
CA PHE A 92 -2.39 7.63 6.92
C PHE A 92 -2.65 9.10 6.61
N ASN A 93 -2.73 9.48 5.33
CA ASN A 93 -2.94 10.87 4.93
C ASN A 93 -4.23 11.44 5.50
N ARG A 94 -5.32 10.66 5.49
CA ARG A 94 -6.62 11.07 6.04
C ARG A 94 -6.59 11.20 7.55
N LEU A 95 -6.02 10.21 8.25
CA LEU A 95 -5.93 10.20 9.70
C LEU A 95 -5.03 11.33 10.21
N TYR A 96 -3.87 11.51 9.57
CA TYR A 96 -2.91 12.56 9.92
C TYR A 96 -3.54 13.94 9.75
N LYS A 97 -4.18 14.20 8.60
CA LYS A 97 -4.92 15.45 8.38
C LYS A 97 -6.00 15.67 9.44
N PHE A 98 -6.78 14.64 9.78
CA PHE A 98 -7.78 14.75 10.82
C PHE A 98 -7.17 15.14 12.16
N ILE A 99 -6.05 14.53 12.56
CA ILE A 99 -5.36 14.85 13.82
C ILE A 99 -4.88 16.30 13.83
N GLU A 100 -4.27 16.77 12.73
CA GLU A 100 -3.82 18.17 12.59
C GLU A 100 -4.99 19.16 12.65
N ASP A 101 -6.06 18.90 11.90
CA ASP A 101 -7.24 19.77 11.82
C ASP A 101 -7.99 19.85 13.18
N THR A 102 -7.82 18.85 14.05
CA THR A 102 -8.51 18.75 15.34
C THR A 102 -7.61 18.98 16.56
N ASN A 103 -6.30 19.21 16.38
CA ASN A 103 -5.32 19.34 17.47
C ASN A 103 -5.45 18.23 18.53
N ILE A 104 -5.69 16.98 18.09
CA ILE A 104 -5.83 15.84 19.01
C ILE A 104 -4.46 15.43 19.61
N ILE A 105 -3.36 15.81 18.96
CA ILE A 105 -1.98 15.58 19.40
C ILE A 105 -1.16 16.84 19.13
#